data_AF-A0A1L8STZ3-F1
#
_entry.id   AF-A0A1L8STZ3-F1
#
_cell.length_a   1.000
_cell.length_b   1.000
_cell.length_c   1.000
_cell.angle_alpha   90.00
_cell.angle_beta   90.00
_cell.angle_gamma   90.00
#
_symmetry.space_group_name_H-M   'P 1'
#
loop_
_entity.id
_entity.type
_entity.pdbx_description
1 polymer ?
#
loop_
_entity_poly.entity_id
_entity_poly.type
_entity_poly.pdbx_seq_one_letter_code
_entity_poly.pdbx_strand_id
1 'polypeptide(L)'
;MNLIYVIILFFASHIYLEKGKLPETLQNIKLRYILLGSLGAIFLAIVLGILLHIASFLVMTITVCSASLIAYKYRSKFDEMERGKSV
;
A
#
# COMPACT_ATOMS: atom_id res chain seq x y z
N MET A 1 1.86 2.29 -22.46
CA MET A 1 1.33 3.33 -21.54
C MET A 1 1.12 2.83 -20.12
N ASN A 2 0.48 1.66 -19.89
CA ASN A 2 0.22 1.15 -18.53
C ASN A 2 1.48 0.91 -17.67
N LEU A 3 2.58 0.40 -18.26
CA LEU A 3 3.80 0.08 -17.51
C LEU A 3 4.53 1.34 -17.00
N ILE A 4 4.65 2.37 -17.83
CA ILE A 4 5.25 3.66 -17.45
C ILE A 4 4.42 4.32 -16.34
N TYR A 5 3.08 4.26 -16.45
CA TYR A 5 2.19 4.79 -15.42
C TYR A 5 2.35 4.07 -14.07
N VAL A 6 2.43 2.73 -14.07
CA VAL A 6 2.64 1.93 -12.85
C VAL A 6 3.98 2.24 -12.20
N ILE A 7 5.04 2.43 -13.00
CA ILE A 7 6.36 2.81 -12.47
C ILE A 7 6.29 4.18 -11.81
N ILE A 8 5.71 5.18 -12.46
CA ILE A 8 5.56 6.53 -11.90
C ILE A 8 4.72 6.49 -10.62
N LEU A 9 3.62 5.73 -10.62
CA LEU A 9 2.75 5.55 -9.46
C LEU A 9 3.50 4.90 -8.30
N PHE A 10 4.32 3.88 -8.59
CA PHE A 10 5.13 3.19 -7.58
C PHE A 10 6.11 4.16 -6.92
N PHE A 11 6.88 4.92 -7.70
CA PHE A 11 7.83 5.89 -7.15
C PHE A 11 7.12 7.04 -6.42
N ALA A 12 6.03 7.58 -6.98
CA ALA A 12 5.26 8.65 -6.34
C ALA A 12 4.68 8.20 -5.00
N SER A 13 4.11 6.99 -4.94
CA SER A 13 3.62 6.37 -3.71
C SER A 13 4.76 6.18 -2.71
N HIS A 14 5.89 5.62 -3.15
CA HIS A 14 7.01 5.35 -2.26
C HIS A 14 7.63 6.64 -1.67
N ILE A 15 7.80 7.68 -2.50
CA ILE A 15 8.26 9.01 -2.07
C ILE A 15 7.26 9.66 -1.11
N TYR A 16 5.95 9.52 -1.38
CA TYR A 16 4.91 10.07 -0.51
C TYR A 16 4.93 9.41 0.87
N LEU A 17 5.12 8.09 0.92
CA LEU A 17 5.26 7.34 2.17
C LEU A 17 6.56 7.66 2.91
N GLU A 18 7.69 7.77 2.21
CA GLU A 18 8.99 8.12 2.81
C GLU A 18 9.03 9.55 3.38
N LYS A 19 8.29 10.48 2.78
CA LYS A 19 8.10 11.84 3.33
C LYS A 19 7.24 11.90 4.60
N GLY A 20 6.86 10.75 5.17
CA GLY A 20 6.22 10.67 6.48
C GLY A 20 4.74 11.09 6.49
N LYS A 21 4.09 11.24 5.33
CA LYS A 21 2.66 11.59 5.23
C LYS A 21 1.71 10.41 5.49
N LEU A 22 2.20 9.38 6.20
CA LEU A 22 1.34 8.29 6.64
C LEU A 22 0.61 8.76 7.90
N PRO A 23 -0.73 8.91 7.86
CA PRO A 23 -1.48 9.37 9.01
C PRO A 23 -1.22 8.45 10.21
N GLU A 24 -1.11 9.03 11.40
CA GLU A 24 -0.74 8.33 12.65
C GLU A 24 -1.66 7.14 12.95
N THR A 25 -2.89 7.16 12.44
CA THR A 25 -3.85 6.04 12.47
C THR A 25 -3.32 4.81 11.75
N LEU A 26 -2.74 4.95 10.55
CA LEU A 26 -2.11 3.85 9.80
C LEU A 26 -0.77 3.42 10.41
N GLN A 27 -0.06 4.33 11.08
CA GLN A 27 1.18 4.00 11.79
C GLN A 27 0.92 3.19 13.07
N ASN A 28 -0.20 3.40 13.76
CA ASN A 28 -0.53 2.65 14.98
C ASN A 28 -1.25 1.31 14.72
N ILE A 29 -1.79 1.10 13.51
CA ILE A 29 -2.43 -0.17 13.16
C ILE A 29 -1.40 -1.31 13.05
N LYS A 30 -1.69 -2.47 13.64
CA LYS A 30 -0.85 -3.69 13.52
C LYS A 30 -0.74 -4.11 12.06
N LEU A 31 0.45 -4.58 11.66
CA LEU A 31 0.74 -5.02 10.29
C LEU A 31 -0.31 -6.01 9.72
N ARG A 32 -0.80 -6.93 10.56
CA ARG A 32 -1.86 -7.89 10.21
C ARG A 32 -3.16 -7.26 9.69
N TYR A 33 -3.56 -6.11 10.24
CA TYR A 33 -4.77 -5.40 9.80
C TYR A 33 -4.53 -4.60 8.52
N ILE A 34 -3.30 -4.14 8.28
CA ILE A 34 -2.92 -3.51 7.00
C ILE A 34 -2.93 -4.56 5.88
N LEU A 35 -2.44 -5.78 6.16
CA LEU A 35 -2.52 -6.91 5.24
C LEU A 35 -3.99 -7.27 4.92
N LEU A 36 -4.83 -7.46 5.94
CA LEU A 36 -6.26 -7.73 5.75
C LEU A 36 -6.97 -6.58 5.01
N GLY A 37 -6.66 -5.34 5.37
CA GLY A 37 -7.22 -4.14 4.72
C GLY A 37 -6.81 -4.03 3.26
N SER A 38 -5.55 -4.33 2.93
CA SER A 38 -5.06 -4.34 1.55
C SER A 38 -5.74 -5.43 0.70
N LEU A 39 -5.98 -6.60 1.29
CA LEU A 39 -6.71 -7.69 0.64
C LEU A 39 -8.16 -7.27 0.34
N GLY A 40 -8.83 -6.64 1.31
CA GLY A 40 -10.16 -6.07 1.13
C GLY A 40 -10.20 -4.95 0.08
N ALA A 41 -9.19 -4.07 0.07
CA ALA A 41 -9.08 -2.99 -0.91
C ALA A 41 -8.90 -3.51 -2.33
N ILE A 42 -8.05 -4.53 -2.53
CA ILE A 42 -7.86 -5.18 -3.84
C ILE A 42 -9.16 -5.89 -4.26
N PHE A 43 -9.85 -6.57 -3.34
CA PHE A 43 -11.12 -7.22 -3.65
C PHE A 43 -12.20 -6.21 -4.08
N LEU A 44 -12.34 -5.09 -3.35
CA LEU A 44 -13.23 -4.00 -3.74
C LEU A 44 -12.82 -3.36 -5.08
N ALA A 45 -11.52 -3.23 -5.35
CA ALA A 45 -11.00 -2.74 -6.62
C ALA A 45 -11.42 -3.62 -7.79
N ILE A 46 -11.43 -4.95 -7.59
CA ILE A 46 -11.87 -5.90 -8.60
C ILE A 46 -13.37 -5.71 -8.87
N VAL A 47 -14.19 -5.66 -7.82
CA VAL A 47 -15.65 -5.51 -7.94
C VAL A 47 -16.01 -4.19 -8.63
N LEU A 48 -15.43 -3.07 -8.18
CA LEU A 48 -15.64 -1.75 -8.80
C LEU A 48 -15.06 -1.69 -10.21
N GLY A 49 -13.90 -2.29 -10.43
CA GLY A 49 -13.23 -2.32 -11.72
C GLY A 49 -14.03 -3.04 -12.79
N ILE A 50 -14.68 -4.15 -12.43
CA ILE A 50 -15.60 -4.88 -13.31
C ILE A 50 -16.83 -4.01 -13.62
N LEU A 51 -17.42 -3.37 -12.60
CA LEU A 51 -18.61 -2.51 -12.75
C LEU A 51 -18.35 -1.29 -13.66
N LEU A 52 -17.14 -0.73 -13.60
CA LEU A 52 -16.72 0.43 -14.39
C LEU A 52 -16.07 0.08 -15.73
N HIS A 53 -15.96 -1.21 -16.08
CA HIS A 53 -15.23 -1.71 -17.27
C HIS A 53 -13.74 -1.30 -17.34
N ILE A 54 -13.14 -0.88 -16.22
CA ILE A 54 -11.74 -0.42 -16.12
C ILE A 54 -10.94 -1.32 -15.15
N ALA A 55 -11.32 -2.60 -15.08
CA ALA A 55 -10.82 -3.55 -14.08
C ALA A 55 -9.29 -3.62 -14.02
N SER A 56 -8.62 -3.81 -15.15
CA SER A 56 -7.16 -3.97 -15.17
C SER A 56 -6.43 -2.74 -14.63
N PHE A 57 -6.87 -1.53 -14.98
CA PHE A 57 -6.18 -0.31 -14.55
C PHE A 57 -6.40 -0.05 -13.06
N LEU A 58 -7.66 -0.14 -12.59
CA LEU A 58 -8.00 0.11 -11.19
C LEU A 58 -7.32 -0.90 -10.25
N VAL A 59 -7.36 -2.18 -10.60
CA VAL A 59 -6.71 -3.24 -9.81
C VAL A 59 -5.20 -3.05 -9.77
N MET A 60 -4.56 -2.70 -10.89
CA MET A 60 -3.12 -2.43 -10.92
C MET A 60 -2.74 -1.27 -9.98
N THR A 61 -3.49 -0.16 -10.01
CA THR A 61 -3.20 0.99 -9.13
C THR A 61 -3.27 0.63 -7.65
N ILE A 62 -4.35 -0.07 -7.25
CA ILE A 62 -4.59 -0.41 -5.86
C ILE A 62 -3.61 -1.47 -5.37
N THR A 63 -3.21 -2.41 -6.23
CA THR A 63 -2.18 -3.41 -5.93
C THR A 63 -0.83 -2.75 -5.67
N VAL A 64 -0.41 -1.83 -6.53
CA VAL A 64 0.88 -1.12 -6.41
C VAL A 64 0.90 -0.26 -5.16
N CYS A 65 -0.16 0.51 -4.90
CA CYS A 65 -0.29 1.31 -3.69
C CYS A 65 -0.28 0.44 -2.43
N SER A 66 -0.99 -0.68 -2.43
CA SER A 66 -1.01 -1.63 -1.32
C SER A 66 0.36 -2.25 -1.06
N ALA A 67 1.08 -2.65 -2.11
CA ALA A 67 2.42 -3.22 -2.01
C ALA A 67 3.41 -2.20 -1.41
N SER A 68 3.39 -0.94 -1.88
CA SER A 68 4.22 0.13 -1.31
C SER A 68 3.90 0.39 0.16
N LEU A 69 2.62 0.39 0.54
CA LEU A 69 2.17 0.53 1.93
C LEU A 69 2.66 -0.59 2.83
N ILE A 70 2.52 -1.84 2.38
CA ILE A 70 3.00 -3.01 3.13
C ILE A 70 4.51 -2.94 3.28
N ALA A 71 5.25 -2.65 2.21
CA ALA A 71 6.70 -2.57 2.22
C ALA A 71 7.22 -1.51 3.21
N TYR A 72 6.65 -0.31 3.18
CA TYR A 72 7.01 0.76 4.12
C TYR A 72 6.71 0.38 5.57
N LYS A 73 5.52 -0.19 5.83
CA LYS A 73 5.13 -0.59 7.18
C LYS A 73 6.02 -1.70 7.71
N TYR A 74 6.34 -2.69 6.87
CA TYR A 74 7.24 -3.77 7.22
C TYR A 74 8.62 -3.23 7.61
N ARG A 75 9.17 -2.31 6.80
CA ARG A 75 10.44 -1.63 7.07
C ARG A 75 10.41 -0.85 8.40
N SER A 76 9.34 -0.10 8.65
CA SER A 76 9.17 0.63 9.91
C SER A 76 9.09 -0.28 11.14
N LYS A 77 8.39 -1.43 11.05
CA LYS A 77 8.36 -2.42 12.15
C LYS A 77 9.71 -3.10 12.36
N PHE A 78 10.46 -3.37 11.29
CA PHE A 78 11.82 -3.91 11.40
C PHE A 78 12.78 -2.92 12.05
N ASP A 79 12.73 -1.64 11.67
CA ASP A 79 13.54 -0.58 12.28
C ASP A 79 13.20 -0.38 13.77
N GLU A 80 11.92 -0.52 14.16
CA GLU A 80 11.52 -0.56 15.58
C GLU A 80 12.11 -1.75 16.35
N MET A 81 12.12 -2.94 15.73
CA MET A 81 12.71 -4.15 16.33
C MET A 81 14.24 -4.05 16.46
N GLU A 82 14.93 -3.53 15.44
CA GLU A 82 16.39 -3.31 15.48
C GLU A 82 16.80 -2.29 16.55
N ARG A 83 15.93 -1.33 16.85
CA ARG A 83 16.13 -0.32 17.92
C ARG A 83 15.78 -0.85 19.32
N GLY A 84 15.55 -2.15 19.48
CA GLY A 84 15.36 -2.80 20.78
C GLY A 84 14.00 -2.56 21.44
N LYS A 85 13.02 -2.00 20.72
CA LYS A 85 11.65 -1.91 21.22
C LYS A 85 10.97 -3.26 21.00
N SER A 86 10.66 -3.99 22.09
CA SER A 86 9.90 -5.23 22.01
C SER A 86 8.54 -4.96 21.37
N VAL A 87 8.27 -5.63 20.25
CA VAL A 87 7.00 -5.62 19.52
C VAL A 87 5.88 -6.34 20.26
#